data_AF-A0A7C5M293-F1
#
_entry.id   AF-A0A7C5M293-F1
#
_cell.length_a   1.000
_cell.length_b   1.000
_cell.length_c   1.000
_cell.angle_alpha   90.00
_cell.angle_beta   90.00
_cell.angle_gamma   90.00
#
_symmetry.space_group_name_H-M   'P 1'
#
loop_
_entity.id
_entity.type
_entity.pdbx_description
1 polymer ?
#
loop_
_entity_poly.entity_id
_entity_poly.type
_entity_poly.pdbx_seq_one_letter_code
_entity_poly.pdbx_strand_id
1 'polypeptide(L)'
;MISDIVNFEKSEIQKLVTHPDREVRAVLAQKMCRKIAKVELNEIERQTVEKILALIVRDAAAMVRRALAVTLRNSPNLPHDIAHRLIKDVDSIAVPVLENSPVLDDEDLLEILKSKAAAKILAITRRARVS
;
A
#
# COMPACT_ATOMS: atom_id res chain seq x y z
N MET A 1 -11.90 -19.54 -17.23
CA MET A 1 -11.78 -18.10 -17.49
C MET A 1 -10.51 -17.63 -16.82
N ILE A 2 -9.43 -17.47 -17.57
CA ILE A 2 -8.23 -16.79 -17.08
C ILE A 2 -8.65 -15.32 -16.99
N SER A 3 -8.72 -14.78 -15.77
CA SER A 3 -9.22 -13.44 -15.55
C SER A 3 -8.26 -12.43 -16.20
N ASP A 4 -8.78 -11.46 -16.95
CA ASP A 4 -8.03 -10.31 -17.51
C ASP A 4 -7.45 -9.37 -16.41
N ILE A 5 -7.47 -9.82 -15.14
CA ILE A 5 -7.35 -9.01 -13.92
C ILE A 5 -5.90 -8.70 -13.56
N VAL A 6 -4.95 -9.57 -13.94
CA VAL A 6 -3.51 -9.38 -13.69
C VAL A 6 -2.74 -9.13 -14.99
N ASN A 7 -3.43 -8.84 -16.10
CA ASN A 7 -2.78 -8.31 -17.29
C ASN A 7 -2.49 -6.81 -17.10
N PHE A 8 -1.69 -6.50 -16.06
CA PHE A 8 -0.97 -5.25 -16.04
C PHE A 8 -0.07 -5.26 -17.27
N GLU A 9 -0.35 -4.37 -18.22
CA GLU A 9 0.49 -4.31 -19.39
C GLU A 9 1.93 -4.09 -18.91
N LYS A 10 2.86 -4.91 -19.41
CA LYS A 10 4.29 -4.77 -19.09
C LYS A 10 4.77 -3.33 -19.32
N SER A 11 4.15 -2.62 -20.27
CA SER A 11 4.32 -1.20 -20.56
C SER A 11 3.94 -0.29 -19.37
N GLU A 12 2.84 -0.55 -18.65
CA GLU A 12 2.40 0.20 -17.46
C GLU A 12 3.38 0.00 -16.30
N ILE A 13 3.80 -1.26 -16.05
CA ILE A 13 4.78 -1.56 -14.99
C ILE A 13 6.12 -0.91 -15.32
N GLN A 14 6.57 -1.00 -16.57
CA GLN A 14 7.82 -0.36 -16.99
C GLN A 14 7.75 1.15 -16.81
N LYS A 15 6.67 1.81 -17.25
CA LYS A 15 6.46 3.26 -17.05
C LYS A 15 6.42 3.63 -15.58
N LEU A 16 5.76 2.83 -14.75
CA LEU A 16 5.73 3.04 -13.30
C LEU A 16 7.14 3.05 -12.68
N VAL A 17 8.09 2.29 -13.24
CA VAL A 17 9.47 2.22 -12.71
C VAL A 17 10.38 3.27 -13.36
N THR A 18 10.25 3.53 -14.65
CA THR A 18 11.25 4.29 -15.43
C THR A 18 10.85 5.72 -15.74
N HIS A 19 9.58 6.10 -15.56
CA HIS A 19 9.14 7.44 -15.95
C HIS A 19 9.77 8.51 -15.05
N PRO A 20 10.40 9.57 -15.61
CA PRO A 20 11.13 10.57 -14.81
C PRO A 20 10.20 11.40 -13.92
N ASP A 21 8.98 11.68 -14.40
CA ASP A 21 8.00 12.46 -13.67
C ASP A 21 7.30 11.62 -12.58
N ARG A 22 7.44 12.09 -11.33
CA ARG A 22 6.80 11.50 -10.15
C ARG A 22 5.27 11.58 -10.17
N GLU A 23 4.69 12.58 -10.83
CA GLU A 23 3.23 12.74 -10.96
C GLU A 23 2.64 11.65 -11.82
N VAL A 24 3.26 11.40 -12.98
CA VAL A 24 2.90 10.28 -13.84
C VAL A 24 3.03 8.96 -13.11
N ARG A 25 4.14 8.73 -12.39
CA ARG A 25 4.31 7.49 -11.59
C ARG A 25 3.23 7.34 -10.52
N ALA A 26 2.86 8.41 -9.83
CA ALA A 26 1.83 8.34 -8.79
C ALA A 26 0.43 8.04 -9.35
N VAL A 27 0.09 8.61 -10.51
CA VAL A 27 -1.17 8.31 -11.21
C VAL A 27 -1.21 6.85 -11.65
N LEU A 28 -0.11 6.33 -12.21
CA LEU A 28 0.00 4.92 -12.58
C LEU A 28 -0.11 4.00 -11.37
N ALA A 29 0.62 4.30 -10.29
CA ALA A 29 0.56 3.57 -9.03
C ALA A 29 -0.87 3.52 -8.49
N GLN A 30 -1.57 4.66 -8.48
CA GLN A 30 -2.97 4.74 -8.05
C GLN A 30 -3.88 3.88 -8.93
N LYS A 31 -3.75 3.97 -10.27
CA LYS A 31 -4.53 3.16 -11.22
C LYS A 31 -4.35 1.67 -10.95
N MET A 32 -3.12 1.21 -10.75
CA MET A 32 -2.80 -0.18 -10.47
C MET A 32 -3.35 -0.62 -9.11
N CYS A 33 -3.15 0.17 -8.06
CA CYS A 33 -3.68 -0.12 -6.73
C CYS A 33 -5.21 -0.20 -6.72
N ARG A 34 -5.91 0.62 -7.52
CA ARG A 34 -7.38 0.55 -7.66
C ARG A 34 -7.85 -0.76 -8.32
N LYS A 35 -7.07 -1.31 -9.27
CA LYS A 35 -7.36 -2.63 -9.85
C LYS A 35 -7.19 -3.71 -8.78
N ILE A 36 -6.08 -3.68 -8.06
CA ILE A 36 -5.76 -4.63 -6.97
C ILE A 36 -6.82 -4.62 -5.88
N ALA A 37 -7.31 -3.44 -5.48
CA ALA A 37 -8.28 -3.31 -4.39
C ALA A 37 -9.63 -4.00 -4.66
N LYS A 38 -9.98 -4.25 -5.92
CA LYS A 38 -11.33 -4.70 -6.33
C LYS A 38 -11.43 -6.19 -6.62
N VAL A 39 -10.33 -6.92 -6.53
CA VAL A 39 -10.25 -8.28 -7.08
C VAL A 39 -9.93 -9.29 -6.01
N GLU A 40 -10.50 -10.49 -6.13
CA GLU A 40 -10.07 -11.64 -5.34
C GLU A 40 -8.86 -12.24 -6.04
N LEU A 41 -7.75 -12.34 -5.32
CA LEU A 41 -6.49 -12.85 -5.84
C LEU A 41 -6.31 -14.30 -5.40
N ASN A 42 -6.10 -15.19 -6.37
CA ASN A 42 -5.56 -16.52 -6.07
C ASN A 42 -4.07 -16.42 -5.69
N GLU A 43 -3.48 -17.53 -5.25
CA GLU A 43 -2.11 -17.57 -4.75
C GLU A 43 -1.06 -17.06 -5.76
N ILE A 44 -1.18 -17.43 -7.04
CA ILE A 44 -0.26 -17.02 -8.10
C ILE A 44 -0.40 -15.52 -8.39
N GLU A 45 -1.64 -15.02 -8.39
CA GLU A 45 -1.94 -13.61 -8.59
C GLU A 45 -1.43 -12.76 -7.42
N ARG A 46 -1.53 -13.24 -6.18
CA ARG A 46 -0.98 -12.58 -4.98
C ARG A 46 0.52 -12.34 -5.11
N GLN A 47 1.28 -13.35 -5.51
CA GLN A 47 2.73 -13.23 -5.71
C GLN A 47 3.09 -12.20 -6.78
N THR A 48 2.27 -12.06 -7.81
CA THR A 48 2.47 -11.06 -8.88
C THR A 48 2.16 -9.66 -8.38
N VAL A 49 1.05 -9.50 -7.67
CA VAL A 49 0.63 -8.24 -7.05
C VAL A 49 1.65 -7.76 -6.03
N GLU A 50 2.18 -8.64 -5.19
CA GLU A 50 3.20 -8.32 -4.19
C GLU A 50 4.45 -7.72 -4.83
N LYS A 51 4.94 -8.31 -5.94
CA LYS A 51 6.08 -7.76 -6.71
C LYS A 51 5.81 -6.35 -7.22
N ILE A 52 4.60 -6.09 -7.71
CA ILE A 52 4.20 -4.75 -8.20
C ILE A 52 4.16 -3.76 -7.05
N LEU A 53 3.49 -4.11 -5.95
CA LEU A 53 3.37 -3.23 -4.79
C LEU A 53 4.76 -2.95 -4.18
N ALA A 54 5.66 -3.94 -4.15
CA ALA A 54 7.03 -3.79 -3.70
C ALA A 54 7.82 -2.74 -4.51
N LEU A 55 7.56 -2.59 -5.81
CA LEU A 55 8.14 -1.52 -6.62
C LEU A 55 7.61 -0.15 -6.17
N ILE A 56 6.29 -0.03 -5.99
CA ILE A 56 5.64 1.24 -5.64
C ILE A 56 6.07 1.72 -4.25
N VAL A 57 6.10 0.83 -3.26
CA VAL A 57 6.47 1.19 -1.87
C VAL A 57 7.99 1.45 -1.72
N ARG A 58 8.80 1.21 -2.75
CA ARG A 58 10.23 1.58 -2.80
C ARG A 58 10.49 2.85 -3.61
N ASP A 59 9.47 3.46 -4.23
CA ASP A 59 9.66 4.69 -4.99
C ASP A 59 10.22 5.81 -4.10
N ALA A 60 11.20 6.54 -4.61
CA ALA A 60 11.84 7.65 -3.89
C ALA A 60 10.85 8.79 -3.57
N ALA A 61 9.86 9.02 -4.44
CA ALA A 61 8.87 10.06 -4.25
C ALA A 61 7.78 9.63 -3.27
N ALA A 62 7.66 10.36 -2.14
CA ALA A 62 6.62 10.14 -1.14
C ALA A 62 5.20 10.15 -1.73
N MET A 63 4.97 10.94 -2.77
CA MET A 63 3.66 11.01 -3.44
C MET A 63 3.26 9.68 -4.11
N VAL A 64 4.20 8.94 -4.67
CA VAL A 64 3.96 7.63 -5.28
C VAL A 64 3.62 6.60 -4.19
N ARG A 65 4.40 6.58 -3.11
CA ARG A 65 4.14 5.71 -1.95
C ARG A 65 2.80 6.04 -1.28
N ARG A 66 2.45 7.33 -1.19
CA ARG A 66 1.14 7.79 -0.69
C ARG A 66 -0.01 7.31 -1.56
N ALA A 67 0.15 7.26 -2.89
CA ALA A 67 -0.88 6.75 -3.78
C ALA A 67 -1.23 5.29 -3.45
N LEU A 68 -0.23 4.46 -3.12
CA LEU A 68 -0.44 3.09 -2.65
C LEU A 68 -1.16 3.06 -1.30
N ALA A 69 -0.62 3.76 -0.30
CA ALA A 69 -1.18 3.76 1.06
C ALA A 69 -2.64 4.19 1.08
N VAL A 70 -2.97 5.31 0.43
CA VAL A 70 -4.35 5.84 0.40
C VAL A 70 -5.29 4.93 -0.38
N THR A 71 -4.81 4.24 -1.42
CA THR A 71 -5.68 3.39 -2.25
C THR A 71 -5.93 2.02 -1.63
N LEU A 72 -4.95 1.45 -0.94
CA LEU A 72 -5.03 0.10 -0.36
C LEU A 72 -5.25 0.09 1.16
N ARG A 73 -5.41 1.25 1.81
CA ARG A 73 -5.56 1.34 3.28
C ARG A 73 -6.64 0.44 3.90
N ASN A 74 -7.67 0.04 3.17
CA ASN A 74 -8.75 -0.82 3.70
C ASN A 74 -8.76 -2.21 3.01
N SER A 75 -7.76 -2.52 2.19
CA SER A 75 -7.78 -3.69 1.33
C SER A 75 -7.07 -4.88 2.00
N PRO A 76 -7.68 -6.08 2.04
CA PRO A 76 -7.01 -7.31 2.45
C PRO A 76 -5.97 -7.79 1.41
N ASN A 77 -5.89 -7.14 0.25
CA ASN A 77 -4.89 -7.43 -0.78
C ASN A 77 -3.60 -6.64 -0.57
N LEU A 78 -3.50 -5.79 0.46
CA LEU A 78 -2.25 -5.17 0.87
C LEU A 78 -1.43 -6.23 1.64
N PRO A 79 -0.25 -6.64 1.16
CA PRO A 79 0.62 -7.56 1.90
C PRO A 79 1.06 -6.95 3.24
N HIS A 80 1.13 -7.78 4.29
CA HIS A 80 1.51 -7.36 5.65
C HIS A 80 2.87 -6.66 5.68
N ASP A 81 3.88 -7.24 5.01
CA ASP A 81 5.23 -6.68 4.91
C ASP A 81 5.24 -5.28 4.28
N ILE A 82 4.39 -5.06 3.26
CA ILE A 82 4.24 -3.76 2.61
C ILE A 82 3.52 -2.79 3.55
N ALA A 83 2.46 -3.22 4.24
CA ALA A 83 1.77 -2.40 5.24
C ALA A 83 2.75 -1.94 6.35
N HIS A 84 3.58 -2.85 6.85
CA HIS A 84 4.60 -2.58 7.86
C HIS A 84 5.61 -1.51 7.42
N ARG A 85 6.03 -1.54 6.15
CA ARG A 85 6.89 -0.50 5.59
C ARG A 85 6.20 0.87 5.52
N LEU A 86 4.91 0.90 5.19
CA LEU A 86 4.14 2.15 5.08
C LEU A 86 3.90 2.80 6.44
N ILE A 87 3.60 2.04 7.50
CA ILE A 87 3.36 2.59 8.84
C ILE A 87 4.61 3.23 9.47
N LYS A 88 5.80 2.85 8.99
CA LYS A 88 7.09 3.43 9.36
C LYS A 88 7.48 4.66 8.54
N ASP A 89 6.77 4.95 7.45
CA ASP A 89 7.02 6.10 6.58
C ASP A 89 6.54 7.42 7.22
N VAL A 90 6.62 8.53 6.49
CA VAL A 90 6.11 9.84 6.91
C VAL A 90 4.60 9.80 7.17
N ASP A 91 4.12 10.71 8.01
CA ASP A 91 2.73 10.69 8.53
C ASP A 91 1.66 10.66 7.42
N SER A 92 1.88 11.37 6.31
CA SER A 92 0.93 11.41 5.18
C SER A 92 0.73 10.06 4.47
N ILE A 93 1.61 9.09 4.73
CA ILE A 93 1.60 7.72 4.21
C ILE A 93 1.20 6.74 5.33
N ALA A 94 1.78 6.90 6.52
CA ALA A 94 1.55 5.99 7.64
C ALA A 94 0.13 6.07 8.22
N VAL A 95 -0.39 7.29 8.42
CA VAL A 95 -1.68 7.52 9.09
C VAL A 95 -2.85 6.79 8.41
N PRO A 96 -3.03 6.87 7.07
CA PRO A 96 -4.12 6.14 6.40
C PRO A 96 -4.09 4.63 6.66
N VAL A 97 -2.91 4.02 6.68
CA VAL A 97 -2.72 2.58 6.87
C VAL A 97 -2.95 2.20 8.33
N LEU A 98 -2.37 2.94 9.27
CA LEU A 98 -2.58 2.72 10.71
C LEU A 98 -4.04 2.79 11.11
N GLU A 99 -4.77 3.77 10.57
CA GLU A 99 -6.17 4.01 10.95
C GLU A 99 -7.14 2.96 10.40
N ASN A 100 -6.83 2.32 9.26
CA ASN A 100 -7.84 1.52 8.54
C ASN A 100 -7.41 0.11 8.11
N SER A 101 -6.11 -0.21 8.13
CA SER A 101 -5.64 -1.45 7.51
C SER A 101 -6.08 -2.69 8.27
N PRO A 102 -6.72 -3.67 7.59
CA PRO A 102 -7.13 -4.92 8.20
C PRO A 102 -5.99 -5.94 8.27
N VAL A 103 -4.82 -5.64 7.68
CA VAL A 103 -3.68 -6.55 7.62
C VAL A 103 -2.62 -6.26 8.68
N LEU A 104 -2.86 -5.30 9.57
CA LEU A 104 -1.99 -5.03 10.71
C LEU A 104 -2.44 -5.86 11.92
N ASP A 105 -1.46 -6.41 12.61
CA ASP A 105 -1.63 -7.08 13.91
C ASP A 105 -1.34 -6.13 15.08
N ASP A 106 -1.59 -6.61 16.29
CA ASP A 106 -1.39 -5.81 17.51
C ASP A 106 0.08 -5.50 17.78
N GLU A 107 0.99 -6.42 17.42
CA GLU A 107 2.42 -6.21 17.51
C GLU A 107 2.89 -5.02 16.65
N ASP A 108 2.36 -4.88 15.42
CA ASP A 108 2.63 -3.75 14.54
C ASP A 108 2.21 -2.42 15.18
N LEU A 109 1.01 -2.38 15.78
CA LEU A 109 0.48 -1.16 16.40
C LEU A 109 1.28 -0.80 17.65
N LEU A 110 1.62 -1.79 18.47
CA LEU A 110 2.45 -1.63 19.67
C LEU A 110 3.85 -1.11 19.32
N GLU A 111 4.44 -1.55 18.21
CA GLU A 111 5.72 -1.01 17.73
C GLU A 111 5.63 0.51 17.48
N ILE A 112 4.56 0.95 16.82
CA ILE A 112 4.39 2.38 16.48
C ILE A 112 4.13 3.24 17.72
N LEU A 113 3.41 2.74 18.73
CA LEU A 113 3.20 3.48 19.98
C LEU A 113 4.54 3.82 20.67
N LYS A 114 5.57 2.97 20.54
CA LYS A 114 6.91 3.22 21.11
C LYS A 114 7.62 4.42 20.47
N SER A 115 7.27 4.79 19.24
CA SER A 115 7.87 5.93 18.52
C SER A 115 7.47 7.29 19.10
N LYS A 116 6.38 7.36 19.90
CA LYS A 116 5.79 8.61 20.43
C LYS A 116 5.37 9.63 19.35
N ALA A 117 5.21 9.21 18.09
CA ALA A 117 4.73 10.09 17.02
C ALA A 117 3.23 10.37 17.18
N ALA A 118 2.87 11.59 17.60
CA ALA A 118 1.50 11.95 17.98
C ALA A 118 0.45 11.67 16.89
N ALA A 119 0.75 12.01 15.63
CA ALA A 119 -0.17 11.77 14.52
C ALA A 119 -0.46 10.27 14.30
N LYS A 120 0.56 9.42 14.44
CA LYS A 120 0.44 7.97 14.30
C LYS A 120 -0.32 7.33 15.47
N ILE A 121 -0.07 7.80 16.70
CA ILE A 121 -0.83 7.36 17.89
C ILE A 121 -2.31 7.70 17.71
N LEU A 122 -2.62 8.94 17.30
CA LEU A 122 -4.00 9.36 17.06
C LEU A 122 -4.68 8.48 16.01
N ALA A 123 -3.98 8.11 14.94
CA ALA A 123 -4.50 7.18 13.93
C ALA A 123 -4.87 5.82 14.52
N ILE A 124 -4.04 5.26 15.41
CA ILE A 124 -4.32 3.99 16.09
C ILE A 124 -5.57 4.09 16.97
N THR A 125 -5.74 5.19 17.71
CA THR A 125 -6.91 5.39 18.57
C THR A 125 -8.24 5.50 17.81
N ARG A 126 -8.20 5.77 16.51
CA ARG A 126 -9.39 5.86 15.65
C ARG A 126 -9.81 4.53 15.03
N ARG A 127 -9.01 3.48 15.19
CA ARG A 127 -9.36 2.15 14.68
C ARG A 127 -10.64 1.67 15.37
N ALA A 128 -11.60 1.18 14.57
CA ALA A 128 -12.83 0.60 15.11
C ALA A 128 -12.59 -0.71 15.86
N ARG A 129 -11.52 -1.43 15.51
CA ARG A 129 -11.09 -2.68 16.15
C ARG A 129 -9.56 -2.75 16.21
N VAL A 130 -9.08 -3.32 17.30
CA VAL A 130 -7.70 -3.74 17.55
C VAL A 130 -7.70 -5.27 17.38
N SER A 131 -6.67 -5.84 16.76
CA SER A 131 -6.71 -7.15 16.08
C SER A 131 -6.40 -8.31 17.02
#